data_AF-A0AAD8I1P4-F1
#
_entry.id   AF-A0AAD8I1P4-F1
#
_cell.length_a   1.000
_cell.length_b   1.000
_cell.length_c   1.000
_cell.angle_alpha   90.00
_cell.angle_beta   90.00
_cell.angle_gamma   90.00
#
_symmetry.space_group_name_H-M   'P 1'
#
loop_
_entity.id
_entity.type
_entity.pdbx_description
1 polymer ?
#
loop_
_entity_poly.entity_id
_entity_poly.type
_entity_poly.pdbx_seq_one_letter_code
_entity_poly.pdbx_strand_id
1 'polypeptide(L)'
;MEMSSSLVLRGDSGAPRNHTHEATTGEEAEISSFSDNDIMQSLGPALIACKYDISYATVERFSASLTKETKLKECLEILTSAVEFEQFSIRPGEEELIRSLFINNQRFSFDNPNCRDPHVKANALLQAHFSGQPLHGDLAADQKQVVLIASRLLPAMVDVIFFGGWLWLANCAMKVSQMVTQGLWDCDSMLLQLPYFTKELAQRCEDNPGTSVTSVYDFLEMEEHEWRDLLQMPDAQLFEIAKVCKRIPDIDLALHIQNSANIRAEEVISLHIIIERNLVGRTEVGPVYAPKYPKLKEEGWWVMVSDAKTNQLLAMKRVCVKRKSEKVKLDFAAPGQTGRKTYALYVICDSYIGCDLKHYFSVDVKSTGARKDDDYMKE
;
A
#
# COMPACT_ATOMS: atom_id res chain seq x y z
N MET A 1 62.99 10.74 3.61
CA MET A 1 61.73 10.36 4.30
C MET A 1 60.97 9.37 3.41
N GLU A 2 61.25 8.07 3.36
CA GLU A 2 62.09 7.20 4.21
C GLU A 2 61.76 7.20 5.70
N MET A 3 61.06 6.16 6.16
CA MET A 3 61.57 5.02 6.96
C MET A 3 60.33 4.16 7.36
N SER A 4 60.32 2.82 7.43
CA SER A 4 61.21 1.87 8.16
C SER A 4 61.06 2.02 9.68
N SER A 5 61.03 0.99 10.55
CA SER A 5 61.10 -0.49 10.45
C SER A 5 60.51 -1.08 11.79
N SER A 6 60.33 -2.38 12.09
CA SER A 6 60.22 -3.67 11.35
C SER A 6 60.06 -4.84 12.37
N LEU A 7 59.46 -5.98 11.96
CA LEU A 7 59.48 -7.28 12.67
C LEU A 7 58.72 -7.30 14.05
N VAL A 8 58.48 -8.42 14.76
CA VAL A 8 59.12 -9.76 14.80
C VAL A 8 58.08 -10.90 14.81
N LEU A 9 58.38 -12.00 14.11
CA LEU A 9 57.85 -13.34 14.43
C LEU A 9 58.97 -14.21 15.00
N ARG A 10 58.65 -14.98 16.05
CA ARG A 10 59.44 -16.14 16.49
C ARG A 10 58.49 -17.33 16.58
N GLY A 11 58.80 -18.40 15.86
CA GLY A 11 58.23 -19.71 16.15
C GLY A 11 59.04 -20.41 17.25
N ASP A 12 58.43 -21.42 17.86
CA ASP A 12 59.12 -22.45 18.64
C ASP A 12 58.55 -23.82 18.24
N SER A 13 59.33 -24.87 18.41
CA SER A 13 59.08 -26.18 17.79
C SER A 13 58.93 -27.30 18.82
N GLY A 14 57.76 -27.94 18.85
CA GLY A 14 57.48 -29.06 19.75
C GLY A 14 56.50 -30.07 19.13
N ALA A 15 56.85 -31.36 19.21
CA ALA A 15 56.07 -32.50 18.74
C ALA A 15 56.53 -33.78 19.50
N PRO A 16 55.81 -34.91 19.41
CA PRO A 16 54.35 -35.08 19.37
C PRO A 16 53.87 -36.08 20.45
N ARG A 17 52.57 -36.13 20.77
CA ARG A 17 51.94 -37.32 21.40
C ARG A 17 50.51 -37.55 20.91
N ASN A 18 50.21 -38.79 20.56
CA ASN A 18 48.85 -39.27 20.33
C ASN A 18 48.14 -39.50 21.67
N HIS A 19 46.86 -39.16 21.75
CA HIS A 19 45.92 -39.83 22.64
C HIS A 19 44.60 -40.03 21.89
N THR A 20 44.08 -41.25 21.95
CA THR A 20 42.81 -41.67 21.35
C THR A 20 41.69 -41.59 22.38
N HIS A 21 40.66 -40.81 22.11
CA HIS A 21 39.28 -41.06 22.51
C HIS A 21 38.45 -40.74 21.25
N GLU A 22 37.93 -41.76 20.59
CA GLU A 22 36.60 -42.35 20.82
C GLU A 22 35.49 -41.52 20.17
N ALA A 23 34.73 -42.17 19.29
CA ALA A 23 33.73 -41.50 18.48
C ALA A 23 32.52 -41.10 19.32
N THR A 24 32.15 -39.82 19.24
CA THR A 24 30.77 -39.39 19.48
C THR A 24 30.12 -39.17 18.13
N THR A 25 28.92 -39.73 17.97
CA THR A 25 28.10 -39.72 16.75
C THR A 25 28.06 -38.35 16.07
N GLY A 26 28.30 -38.33 14.76
CA GLY A 26 28.03 -37.14 13.96
C GLY A 26 26.52 -36.94 13.79
N GLU A 27 26.02 -35.80 14.22
CA GLU A 27 24.87 -35.19 13.56
C GLU A 27 25.40 -34.57 12.26
N GLU A 28 25.24 -35.29 11.14
CA GLU A 28 25.32 -34.66 9.82
C GLU A 28 24.15 -33.68 9.75
N ALA A 29 24.44 -32.40 9.99
CA ALA A 29 23.46 -31.35 9.81
C ALA A 29 23.05 -31.35 8.33
N GLU A 30 21.85 -31.87 8.04
CA GLU A 30 21.25 -31.81 6.72
C GLU A 30 21.12 -30.33 6.32
N ILE A 31 22.08 -29.85 5.52
CA ILE A 31 21.94 -28.58 4.80
C ILE A 31 20.90 -28.83 3.72
N SER A 32 19.64 -28.79 4.12
CA SER A 32 18.51 -28.76 3.21
C SER A 32 18.74 -27.63 2.22
N SER A 33 18.55 -27.92 0.93
CA SER A 33 18.61 -26.91 -0.11
C SER A 33 17.40 -26.00 0.07
N PHE A 34 17.55 -24.94 0.86
CA PHE A 34 16.57 -23.86 0.99
C PHE A 34 16.09 -23.48 -0.41
N SER A 35 14.78 -23.61 -0.66
CA SER A 35 14.22 -23.19 -1.92
C SER A 35 14.22 -21.67 -2.00
N ASP A 36 14.16 -21.10 -3.21
CA ASP A 36 14.07 -19.65 -3.38
C ASP A 36 12.84 -19.08 -2.63
N ASN A 37 11.78 -19.88 -2.45
CA ASN A 37 10.62 -19.51 -1.63
C ASN A 37 10.96 -19.39 -0.13
N ASP A 38 11.75 -20.32 0.42
CA ASP A 38 12.16 -20.28 1.83
C ASP A 38 13.11 -19.09 2.09
N ILE A 39 13.99 -18.81 1.14
CA ILE A 39 14.88 -17.63 1.17
C ILE A 39 14.05 -16.34 1.08
N MET A 40 13.05 -16.27 0.20
CA MET A 40 12.16 -15.11 0.10
C MET A 40 11.27 -14.92 1.34
N GLN A 41 10.80 -15.99 1.98
CA GLN A 41 10.04 -15.90 3.24
C GLN A 41 10.92 -15.45 4.40
N SER A 42 12.16 -15.97 4.50
CA SER A 42 13.12 -15.61 5.55
C SER A 42 13.65 -14.17 5.41
N LEU A 43 14.01 -13.75 4.19
CA LEU A 43 14.64 -12.46 3.93
C LEU A 43 13.63 -11.32 3.62
N GLY A 44 12.40 -11.67 3.22
CA GLY A 44 11.34 -10.73 2.87
C GLY A 44 11.07 -9.63 3.91
N PRO A 45 10.86 -9.97 5.19
CA PRO A 45 10.66 -8.99 6.26
C PRO A 45 11.84 -8.00 6.42
N ALA A 46 13.08 -8.50 6.31
CA ALA A 46 14.27 -7.66 6.39
C ALA A 46 14.39 -6.69 5.18
N LEU A 47 14.07 -7.17 3.98
CA LEU A 47 14.03 -6.33 2.78
C LEU A 47 12.96 -5.23 2.87
N ILE A 48 11.79 -5.52 3.45
CA ILE A 48 10.75 -4.51 3.73
C ILE A 48 11.28 -3.47 4.73
N ALA A 49 11.91 -3.91 5.83
CA ALA A 49 12.46 -3.00 6.84
C ALA A 49 13.46 -2.00 6.22
N CYS A 50 14.45 -2.49 5.48
CA CYS A 50 15.44 -1.67 4.80
C CYS A 50 14.85 -0.78 3.68
N LYS A 51 13.84 -1.26 2.95
CA LYS A 51 13.19 -0.52 1.85
C LYS A 51 12.42 0.72 2.31
N TYR A 52 11.86 0.69 3.52
CA TYR A 52 11.03 1.78 4.06
C TYR A 52 11.67 2.51 5.26
N ASP A 53 12.89 2.13 5.66
CA ASP A 53 13.64 2.68 6.81
C ASP A 53 12.94 2.43 8.17
N ILE A 54 12.18 1.35 8.29
CA ILE A 54 11.34 1.04 9.46
C ILE A 54 11.99 -0.02 10.35
N SER A 55 11.59 -0.05 11.63
CA SER A 55 12.06 -1.05 12.58
C SER A 55 11.71 -2.47 12.13
N TYR A 56 12.69 -3.39 12.17
CA TYR A 56 12.43 -4.80 11.90
C TYR A 56 11.35 -5.37 12.83
N ALA A 57 11.36 -4.98 14.11
CA ALA A 57 10.35 -5.38 15.08
C ALA A 57 8.94 -4.88 14.73
N THR A 58 8.81 -3.78 13.97
CA THR A 58 7.51 -3.35 13.40
C THR A 58 7.06 -4.27 12.28
N VAL A 59 7.96 -4.69 11.39
CA VAL A 59 7.65 -5.68 10.33
C VAL A 59 7.28 -7.03 10.93
N GLU A 60 7.96 -7.44 12.00
CA GLU A 60 7.65 -8.65 12.77
C GLU A 60 6.27 -8.54 13.45
N ARG A 61 5.97 -7.45 14.16
CA ARG A 61 4.63 -7.17 14.73
C ARG A 61 3.53 -7.24 13.67
N PHE A 62 3.75 -6.64 12.49
CA PHE A 62 2.82 -6.74 11.35
C PHE A 62 2.66 -8.18 10.86
N SER A 63 3.76 -8.88 10.61
CA SER A 63 3.76 -10.26 10.08
C SER A 63 3.11 -11.28 11.01
N ALA A 64 3.20 -11.06 12.34
CA ALA A 64 2.60 -11.92 13.35
C ALA A 64 1.12 -11.60 13.64
N SER A 65 0.66 -10.37 13.35
CA SER A 65 -0.69 -9.91 13.74
C SER A 65 -1.71 -9.84 12.59
N LEU A 66 -1.24 -9.67 11.35
CA LEU A 66 -2.12 -9.59 10.17
C LEU A 66 -2.56 -11.00 9.75
N THR A 67 -3.85 -11.18 9.47
CA THR A 67 -4.42 -12.40 8.87
C THR A 67 -5.38 -12.04 7.74
N LYS A 68 -5.76 -13.02 6.91
CA LYS A 68 -6.77 -12.81 5.84
C LYS A 68 -8.15 -12.36 6.35
N GLU A 69 -8.41 -12.45 7.66
CA GLU A 69 -9.66 -12.04 8.33
C GLU A 69 -9.58 -10.66 9.02
N THR A 70 -8.39 -10.08 9.20
CA THR A 70 -8.19 -8.73 9.76
C THR A 70 -9.06 -7.72 9.01
N LYS A 71 -9.85 -6.88 9.70
CA LYS A 71 -10.71 -5.85 9.07
C LYS A 71 -10.14 -4.45 9.33
N LEU A 72 -10.89 -3.40 8.99
CA LEU A 72 -10.42 -2.01 9.06
C LEU A 72 -10.04 -1.56 10.49
N LYS A 73 -10.76 -2.04 11.53
CA LYS A 73 -10.44 -1.70 12.93
C LYS A 73 -9.10 -2.32 13.34
N GLU A 74 -8.99 -3.62 13.15
CA GLU A 74 -7.82 -4.42 13.50
C GLU A 74 -6.59 -3.99 12.68
N CYS A 75 -6.78 -3.61 11.41
CA CYS A 75 -5.77 -3.04 10.53
C CYS A 75 -5.22 -1.70 11.07
N LEU A 76 -6.08 -0.82 11.58
CA LEU A 76 -5.67 0.43 12.24
C LEU A 76 -4.96 0.17 13.58
N GLU A 77 -5.45 -0.77 14.37
CA GLU A 77 -4.82 -1.19 15.63
C GLU A 77 -3.40 -1.72 15.41
N ILE A 78 -3.24 -2.67 14.47
CA ILE A 78 -1.94 -3.24 14.09
C ILE A 78 -1.00 -2.18 13.51
N LEU A 79 -1.50 -1.28 12.66
CA LEU A 79 -0.71 -0.14 12.19
C LEU A 79 -0.17 0.69 13.36
N THR A 80 -1.02 0.98 14.35
CA THR A 80 -0.64 1.80 15.52
C THR A 80 0.23 1.09 16.54
N SER A 81 0.29 -0.24 16.53
CA SER A 81 1.19 -1.03 17.40
C SER A 81 2.66 -1.02 16.94
N ALA A 82 2.99 -0.34 15.84
CA ALA A 82 4.36 -0.15 15.37
C ALA A 82 5.25 0.57 16.40
N VAL A 83 6.53 0.15 16.48
CA VAL A 83 7.56 0.70 17.39
C VAL A 83 7.76 2.20 17.17
N GLU A 84 7.59 2.68 15.94
CA GLU A 84 7.66 4.09 15.57
C GLU A 84 6.71 5.00 16.36
N PHE A 85 5.64 4.47 16.96
CA PHE A 85 4.73 5.25 17.82
C PHE A 85 5.16 5.32 19.29
N GLU A 86 6.11 4.49 19.75
CA GLU A 86 6.59 4.48 21.14
C GLU A 86 7.25 5.81 21.56
N GLN A 87 7.60 6.68 20.60
CA GLN A 87 8.12 8.03 20.83
C GLN A 87 7.08 9.03 21.39
N PHE A 88 5.78 8.75 21.30
CA PHE A 88 4.73 9.69 21.68
C PHE A 88 4.46 9.68 23.20
N SER A 89 5.27 10.43 23.95
CA SER A 89 5.03 10.65 25.37
C SER A 89 3.66 11.26 25.65
N ILE A 90 3.10 10.93 26.81
CA ILE A 90 1.75 11.34 27.24
C ILE A 90 1.91 12.38 28.34
N ARG A 91 1.43 13.59 28.07
CA ARG A 91 1.61 14.76 28.95
C ARG A 91 0.53 14.77 30.04
N PRO A 92 0.79 15.30 31.25
CA PRO A 92 -0.21 15.35 32.32
C PRO A 92 -1.51 16.04 31.87
N GLY A 93 -2.64 15.33 32.02
CA GLY A 93 -3.96 15.79 31.58
C GLY A 93 -4.38 15.33 30.17
N GLU A 94 -3.47 14.82 29.33
CA GLU A 94 -3.85 14.29 28.00
C GLU A 94 -4.71 13.03 28.09
N GLU A 95 -4.63 12.26 29.19
CA GLU A 95 -5.40 11.02 29.37
C GLU A 95 -6.91 11.20 29.15
N GLU A 96 -7.48 12.29 29.68
CA GLU A 96 -8.92 12.59 29.52
C GLU A 96 -9.25 13.15 28.14
N LEU A 97 -8.33 13.91 27.53
CA LEU A 97 -8.48 14.37 26.15
C LEU A 97 -8.50 13.17 25.20
N ILE A 98 -7.54 12.24 25.31
CA ILE A 98 -7.46 11.00 24.53
C ILE A 98 -8.73 10.14 24.72
N ARG A 99 -9.21 10.00 25.97
CA ARG A 99 -10.49 9.34 26.28
C ARG A 99 -11.66 10.02 25.56
N SER A 100 -11.73 11.35 25.58
CA SER A 100 -12.76 12.11 24.86
C SER A 100 -12.67 11.96 23.33
N LEU A 101 -11.47 11.77 22.76
CA LEU A 101 -11.33 11.49 21.33
C LEU A 101 -12.00 10.17 20.94
N PHE A 102 -11.82 9.08 21.70
CA PHE A 102 -12.50 7.82 21.39
C PHE A 102 -14.02 7.91 21.58
N ILE A 103 -14.49 8.63 22.59
CA ILE A 103 -15.93 8.87 22.82
C ILE A 103 -16.54 9.69 21.68
N ASN A 104 -15.85 10.74 21.20
CA ASN A 104 -16.38 11.65 20.18
C ASN A 104 -16.27 11.10 18.75
N ASN A 105 -15.24 10.29 18.44
CA ASN A 105 -15.03 9.78 17.09
C ASN A 105 -15.89 8.55 16.74
N GLN A 106 -16.49 7.88 17.74
CA GLN A 106 -17.55 6.85 17.66
C GLN A 106 -17.31 5.59 16.81
N ARG A 107 -16.57 5.63 15.70
CA ARG A 107 -16.53 4.55 14.71
C ARG A 107 -15.81 3.30 15.21
N PHE A 108 -14.66 3.46 15.87
CA PHE A 108 -13.93 2.37 16.53
C PHE A 108 -13.61 2.76 17.97
N SER A 109 -14.63 2.63 18.83
CA SER A 109 -14.46 2.71 20.28
C SER A 109 -13.59 1.56 20.81
N PHE A 110 -13.03 1.80 21.99
CA PHE A 110 -12.36 0.80 22.83
C PHE A 110 -13.09 0.73 24.17
N ASP A 111 -13.22 -0.47 24.72
CA ASP A 111 -13.74 -0.66 26.07
C ASP A 111 -12.63 -0.36 27.07
N ASN A 112 -12.73 0.77 27.78
CA ASN A 112 -11.77 1.26 28.77
C ASN A 112 -10.30 1.32 28.26
N PRO A 113 -9.99 2.12 27.22
CA PRO A 113 -8.65 2.20 26.63
C PRO A 113 -7.60 2.67 27.64
N ASN A 114 -6.43 2.04 27.60
CA ASN A 114 -5.26 2.48 28.36
C ASN A 114 -4.74 3.82 27.80
N CYS A 115 -5.26 4.93 28.30
CA CYS A 115 -4.88 6.28 27.85
C CYS A 115 -3.46 6.70 28.30
N ARG A 116 -2.67 5.77 28.89
CA ARG A 116 -1.22 5.89 29.15
C ARG A 116 -0.35 5.09 28.17
N ASP A 117 -0.95 4.53 27.13
CA ASP A 117 -0.25 3.80 26.08
C ASP A 117 -0.03 4.70 24.82
N PRO A 118 1.21 4.82 24.32
CA PRO A 118 1.52 5.67 23.16
C PRO A 118 0.86 5.18 21.86
N HIS A 119 0.62 3.87 21.71
CA HIS A 119 -0.08 3.29 20.57
C HIS A 119 -1.57 3.65 20.60
N VAL A 120 -2.18 3.63 21.79
CA VAL A 120 -3.56 4.10 22.02
C VAL A 120 -3.68 5.60 21.71
N LYS A 121 -2.70 6.41 22.13
CA LYS A 121 -2.63 7.83 21.74
C LYS A 121 -2.53 8.01 20.22
N ALA A 122 -1.65 7.26 19.54
CA ALA A 122 -1.52 7.33 18.09
C ALA A 122 -2.83 6.94 17.37
N ASN A 123 -3.52 5.90 17.84
CA ASN A 123 -4.81 5.47 17.30
C ASN A 123 -5.90 6.55 17.45
N ALA A 124 -6.02 7.16 18.64
CA ALA A 124 -6.94 8.27 18.88
C ALA A 124 -6.71 9.45 17.93
N LEU A 125 -5.43 9.80 17.70
CA LEU A 125 -5.04 10.93 16.83
C LEU A 125 -5.29 10.64 15.34
N LEU A 126 -5.16 9.38 14.89
CA LEU A 126 -5.57 8.96 13.54
C LEU A 126 -7.10 9.00 13.37
N GLN A 127 -7.87 8.46 14.32
CA GLN A 127 -9.33 8.53 14.23
C GLN A 127 -9.86 9.97 14.22
N ALA A 128 -9.29 10.85 15.06
CA ALA A 128 -9.58 12.29 15.05
C ALA A 128 -9.21 12.97 13.71
N HIS A 129 -8.15 12.52 13.03
CA HIS A 129 -7.74 13.03 11.72
C HIS A 129 -8.73 12.63 10.62
N PHE A 130 -9.19 11.37 10.61
CA PHE A 130 -10.20 10.88 9.65
C PHE A 130 -11.56 11.59 9.82
N SER A 131 -11.98 11.83 11.06
CA SER A 131 -13.22 12.58 11.35
C SER A 131 -13.10 14.09 11.12
N GLY A 132 -11.90 14.62 10.87
CA GLY A 132 -11.65 16.06 10.77
C GLY A 132 -11.84 16.83 12.08
N GLN A 133 -11.72 16.17 13.24
CA GLN A 133 -11.89 16.80 14.55
C GLN A 133 -10.75 17.80 14.81
N PRO A 134 -11.04 19.08 15.13
CA PRO A 134 -9.99 20.06 15.39
C PRO A 134 -9.27 19.75 16.70
N LEU A 135 -7.94 19.59 16.61
CA LEU A 135 -7.04 19.49 17.76
C LEU A 135 -6.24 20.79 17.93
N HIS A 136 -5.74 21.03 19.15
CA HIS A 136 -5.01 22.23 19.52
C HIS A 136 -3.71 21.91 20.28
N GLY A 137 -2.79 22.86 20.32
CA GLY A 137 -1.52 22.74 21.04
C GLY A 137 -0.71 21.50 20.64
N ASP A 138 -0.14 20.84 21.64
CA ASP A 138 0.75 19.70 21.43
C ASP A 138 0.08 18.50 20.75
N LEU A 139 -1.19 18.20 21.04
CA LEU A 139 -1.91 17.10 20.39
C LEU A 139 -2.06 17.31 18.87
N ALA A 140 -2.14 18.57 18.42
CA ALA A 140 -2.15 18.90 16.99
C ALA A 140 -0.76 18.83 16.34
N ALA A 141 0.32 18.92 17.13
CA ALA A 141 1.69 18.67 16.66
C ALA A 141 1.97 17.16 16.59
N ASP A 142 1.57 16.42 17.62
CA ASP A 142 1.67 14.95 17.68
C ASP A 142 0.89 14.31 16.55
N GLN A 143 -0.37 14.70 16.31
CA GLN A 143 -1.22 14.18 15.22
C GLN A 143 -0.52 14.32 13.85
N LYS A 144 0.17 15.44 13.61
CA LYS A 144 0.91 15.66 12.37
C LYS A 144 2.08 14.69 12.22
N GLN A 145 2.79 14.35 13.29
CA GLN A 145 3.84 13.32 13.21
C GLN A 145 3.24 11.92 13.07
N VAL A 146 2.15 11.61 13.79
CA VAL A 146 1.41 10.34 13.69
C VAL A 146 0.96 10.06 12.26
N VAL A 147 0.36 11.04 11.57
CA VAL A 147 -0.08 10.93 10.17
C VAL A 147 1.09 10.71 9.20
N LEU A 148 2.23 11.36 9.43
CA LEU A 148 3.44 11.17 8.61
C LEU A 148 4.08 9.79 8.82
N ILE A 149 4.11 9.30 10.06
CA ILE A 149 4.61 7.96 10.40
C ILE A 149 3.70 6.89 9.79
N ALA A 150 2.37 7.00 9.98
CA ALA A 150 1.39 6.10 9.38
C ALA A 150 1.54 6.03 7.85
N SER A 151 1.68 7.17 7.17
CA SER A 151 1.89 7.23 5.71
C SER A 151 3.21 6.61 5.23
N ARG A 152 4.18 6.35 6.11
CA ARG A 152 5.44 5.65 5.82
C ARG A 152 5.34 4.15 6.11
N LEU A 153 4.64 3.79 7.18
CA LEU A 153 4.39 2.41 7.59
C LEU A 153 3.42 1.68 6.64
N LEU A 154 2.39 2.36 6.12
CA LEU A 154 1.34 1.73 5.31
C LEU A 154 1.86 1.01 4.06
N PRO A 155 2.76 1.59 3.23
CA PRO A 155 3.38 0.85 2.12
C PRO A 155 4.19 -0.39 2.55
N ALA A 156 4.81 -0.37 3.73
CA ALA A 156 5.51 -1.53 4.27
C ALA A 156 4.54 -2.61 4.73
N MET A 157 3.44 -2.21 5.40
CA MET A 157 2.38 -3.11 5.81
C MET A 157 1.71 -3.78 4.60
N VAL A 158 1.47 -3.04 3.51
CA VAL A 158 0.97 -3.57 2.23
C VAL A 158 1.93 -4.61 1.64
N ASP A 159 3.24 -4.38 1.68
CA ASP A 159 4.24 -5.35 1.22
C ASP A 159 4.30 -6.61 2.12
N VAL A 160 4.02 -6.51 3.42
CA VAL A 160 3.84 -7.68 4.31
C VAL A 160 2.59 -8.47 3.93
N ILE A 161 1.47 -7.80 3.70
CA ILE A 161 0.19 -8.42 3.29
C ILE A 161 0.33 -9.13 1.94
N PHE A 162 1.18 -8.62 1.04
CA PHE A 162 1.49 -9.26 -0.24
C PHE A 162 2.11 -10.65 -0.07
N PHE A 163 2.99 -10.87 0.91
CA PHE A 163 3.55 -12.22 1.17
C PHE A 163 2.48 -13.24 1.60
N GLY A 164 1.41 -12.81 2.28
CA GLY A 164 0.25 -13.64 2.56
C GLY A 164 -0.68 -13.89 1.35
N GLY A 165 -0.56 -13.06 0.30
CA GLY A 165 -1.43 -13.10 -0.88
C GLY A 165 -2.85 -12.56 -0.63
N TRP A 166 -3.09 -11.82 0.46
CA TRP A 166 -4.44 -11.47 0.93
C TRP A 166 -4.98 -10.19 0.27
N LEU A 167 -5.54 -10.32 -0.93
CA LEU A 167 -6.08 -9.20 -1.73
C LEU A 167 -7.05 -8.29 -0.97
N TRP A 168 -7.94 -8.86 -0.14
CA TRP A 168 -8.90 -8.05 0.64
C TRP A 168 -8.17 -7.10 1.59
N LEU A 169 -7.18 -7.61 2.34
CA LEU A 169 -6.45 -6.83 3.33
C LEU A 169 -5.48 -5.85 2.67
N ALA A 170 -4.93 -6.19 1.51
CA ALA A 170 -4.14 -5.25 0.70
C ALA A 170 -5.00 -4.04 0.31
N ASN A 171 -6.19 -4.25 -0.24
CA ASN A 171 -7.13 -3.18 -0.56
C ASN A 171 -7.55 -2.37 0.69
N CYS A 172 -7.73 -3.01 1.85
CA CYS A 172 -8.01 -2.34 3.11
C CYS A 172 -6.86 -1.41 3.55
N ALA A 173 -5.62 -1.90 3.56
CA ALA A 173 -4.45 -1.11 3.89
C ALA A 173 -4.19 0.05 2.90
N MET A 174 -4.49 -0.15 1.61
CA MET A 174 -4.43 0.92 0.60
C MET A 174 -5.49 1.99 0.84
N LYS A 175 -6.74 1.61 1.17
CA LYS A 175 -7.77 2.56 1.63
C LYS A 175 -7.32 3.36 2.86
N VAL A 176 -6.65 2.74 3.83
CA VAL A 176 -6.08 3.47 4.97
C VAL A 176 -5.01 4.49 4.51
N SER A 177 -4.24 4.24 3.45
CA SER A 177 -3.34 5.26 2.87
C SER A 177 -4.09 6.44 2.26
N GLN A 178 -5.21 6.20 1.57
CA GLN A 178 -6.09 7.26 1.06
C GLN A 178 -6.71 8.06 2.22
N MET A 179 -7.23 7.38 3.25
CA MET A 179 -7.78 7.99 4.47
C MET A 179 -6.76 8.86 5.22
N VAL A 180 -5.53 8.36 5.41
CA VAL A 180 -4.41 9.09 6.05
C VAL A 180 -4.00 10.30 5.23
N THR A 181 -4.06 10.21 3.89
CA THR A 181 -3.77 11.33 3.00
C THR A 181 -4.85 12.41 3.04
N GLN A 182 -6.13 12.06 2.80
CA GLN A 182 -7.22 13.05 2.71
C GLN A 182 -7.79 13.49 4.06
N GLY A 183 -7.50 12.76 5.14
CA GLY A 183 -8.12 12.95 6.46
C GLY A 183 -9.63 12.77 6.40
N LEU A 184 -10.06 11.63 5.87
CA LEU A 184 -11.45 11.21 5.68
C LEU A 184 -11.58 9.75 6.07
N TRP A 185 -12.78 9.28 6.38
CA TRP A 185 -13.08 7.85 6.50
C TRP A 185 -13.40 7.21 5.13
N ASP A 186 -13.22 5.89 4.99
CA ASP A 186 -13.58 5.15 3.76
C ASP A 186 -15.09 5.03 3.49
N CYS A 187 -15.91 5.57 4.39
CA CYS A 187 -17.37 5.70 4.28
C CYS A 187 -17.84 7.17 4.23
N ASP A 188 -16.93 8.14 4.21
CA ASP A 188 -17.26 9.54 3.93
C ASP A 188 -17.42 9.74 2.41
N SER A 189 -18.22 10.73 2.01
CA SER A 189 -18.41 11.09 0.59
C SER A 189 -17.07 11.47 -0.08
N MET A 190 -16.88 10.99 -1.32
CA MET A 190 -15.67 11.27 -2.10
C MET A 190 -15.52 12.76 -2.41
N LEU A 191 -16.63 13.52 -2.42
CA LEU A 191 -16.62 14.96 -2.67
C LEU A 191 -15.93 15.76 -1.56
N LEU A 192 -15.81 15.21 -0.35
CA LEU A 192 -15.14 15.86 0.79
C LEU A 192 -13.61 15.97 0.66
N GLN A 193 -13.02 15.46 -0.44
CA GLN A 193 -11.63 15.73 -0.82
C GLN A 193 -11.46 17.03 -1.64
N LEU A 194 -12.57 17.66 -2.05
CA LEU A 194 -12.59 18.94 -2.78
C LEU A 194 -12.61 20.15 -1.80
N PRO A 195 -12.05 21.32 -2.19
CA PRO A 195 -12.14 22.52 -1.37
C PRO A 195 -13.60 22.96 -1.17
N TYR A 196 -13.89 23.54 -0.01
CA TYR A 196 -15.21 24.08 0.40
C TYR A 196 -16.36 23.08 0.55
N PHE A 197 -16.16 21.78 0.28
CA PHE A 197 -17.20 20.77 0.52
C PHE A 197 -17.38 20.46 2.01
N THR A 198 -18.61 20.62 2.49
CA THR A 198 -19.08 20.17 3.81
C THR A 198 -19.92 18.90 3.66
N LYS A 199 -20.27 18.22 4.77
CA LYS A 199 -21.07 16.99 4.71
C LYS A 199 -22.49 17.26 4.18
N GLU A 200 -23.04 18.41 4.51
CA GLU A 200 -24.36 18.88 4.05
C GLU A 200 -24.32 19.21 2.54
N LEU A 201 -23.22 19.77 2.04
CA LEU A 201 -23.05 20.03 0.61
C LEU A 201 -22.86 18.73 -0.19
N ALA A 202 -22.05 17.80 0.31
CA ALA A 202 -21.87 16.49 -0.31
C ALA A 202 -23.21 15.74 -0.38
N GLN A 203 -23.95 15.68 0.72
CA GLN A 203 -25.30 15.11 0.77
C GLN A 203 -26.26 15.78 -0.24
N ARG A 204 -26.23 17.12 -0.37
CA ARG A 204 -27.01 17.86 -1.39
C ARG A 204 -26.65 17.48 -2.83
N CYS A 205 -25.40 17.12 -3.09
CA CYS A 205 -24.94 16.68 -4.40
C CYS A 205 -25.35 15.22 -4.69
N GLU A 206 -25.31 14.35 -3.67
CA GLU A 206 -25.75 12.96 -3.75
C GLU A 206 -27.28 12.84 -3.89
N ASP A 207 -28.05 13.67 -3.18
CA ASP A 207 -29.53 13.74 -3.24
C ASP A 207 -30.06 14.56 -4.44
N ASN A 208 -29.21 14.96 -5.39
CA ASN A 208 -29.60 15.78 -6.54
C ASN A 208 -30.63 15.06 -7.43
N PRO A 209 -31.86 15.61 -7.63
CA PRO A 209 -32.97 14.88 -8.24
C PRO A 209 -32.87 14.62 -9.75
N GLY A 210 -31.85 15.18 -10.43
CA GLY A 210 -31.52 14.86 -11.82
C GLY A 210 -30.51 13.71 -11.91
N THR A 211 -29.27 14.00 -11.51
CA THR A 211 -28.16 13.04 -11.50
C THR A 211 -27.48 13.11 -10.13
N SER A 212 -27.49 11.99 -9.40
CA SER A 212 -26.77 11.86 -8.13
C SER A 212 -25.26 12.00 -8.38
N VAL A 213 -24.64 12.98 -7.73
CA VAL A 213 -23.21 13.28 -7.88
C VAL A 213 -22.48 12.62 -6.71
N THR A 214 -21.83 11.49 -6.98
CA THR A 214 -21.20 10.63 -5.97
C THR A 214 -19.67 10.63 -6.06
N SER A 215 -19.14 10.88 -7.26
CA SER A 215 -17.71 10.93 -7.56
C SER A 215 -17.30 12.30 -8.14
N VAL A 216 -15.99 12.53 -8.19
CA VAL A 216 -15.42 13.75 -8.78
C VAL A 216 -15.51 13.72 -10.32
N TYR A 217 -15.64 12.54 -10.94
CA TYR A 217 -15.87 12.41 -12.39
C TYR A 217 -17.29 12.84 -12.74
N ASP A 218 -18.29 12.39 -11.95
CA ASP A 218 -19.70 12.83 -12.08
C ASP A 218 -19.77 14.37 -12.07
N PHE A 219 -19.07 15.01 -11.12
CA PHE A 219 -18.98 16.46 -11.00
C PHE A 219 -18.23 17.15 -12.17
N LEU A 220 -17.31 16.45 -12.83
CA LEU A 220 -16.58 16.95 -14.00
C LEU A 220 -17.36 16.79 -15.32
N GLU A 221 -18.35 15.90 -15.36
CA GLU A 221 -19.24 15.68 -16.51
C GLU A 221 -20.46 16.63 -16.51
N MET A 222 -20.79 17.25 -15.36
CA MET A 222 -21.86 18.24 -15.24
C MET A 222 -21.62 19.52 -16.06
N GLU A 223 -22.69 20.07 -16.64
CA GLU A 223 -22.66 21.36 -17.33
C GLU A 223 -22.46 22.53 -16.36
N GLU A 224 -21.86 23.63 -16.84
CA GLU A 224 -21.46 24.76 -15.96
C GLU A 224 -22.64 25.38 -15.20
N HIS A 225 -23.83 25.41 -15.80
CA HIS A 225 -25.02 25.92 -15.12
C HIS A 225 -25.52 25.00 -14.00
N GLU A 226 -25.45 23.68 -14.18
CA GLU A 226 -25.96 22.68 -13.23
C GLU A 226 -25.15 22.71 -11.93
N TRP A 227 -23.82 22.67 -12.01
CA TRP A 227 -22.99 22.71 -10.80
C TRP A 227 -22.97 24.11 -10.16
N ARG A 228 -23.23 25.19 -10.91
CA ARG A 228 -23.42 26.53 -10.31
C ARG A 228 -24.68 26.58 -9.45
N ASP A 229 -25.81 26.11 -9.97
CA ASP A 229 -27.07 26.07 -9.24
C ASP A 229 -27.06 25.07 -8.07
N LEU A 230 -26.29 23.98 -8.20
CA LEU A 230 -26.09 22.97 -7.15
C LEU A 230 -25.11 23.39 -6.04
N LEU A 231 -24.05 24.18 -6.35
CA LEU A 231 -23.07 24.63 -5.36
C LEU A 231 -23.42 25.97 -4.70
N GLN A 232 -23.95 26.93 -5.47
CA GLN A 232 -24.38 28.25 -4.98
C GLN A 232 -23.23 29.06 -4.31
N MET A 233 -22.01 28.89 -4.83
CA MET A 233 -20.77 29.51 -4.33
C MET A 233 -20.28 30.67 -5.21
N PRO A 234 -19.44 31.58 -4.70
CA PRO A 234 -18.78 32.60 -5.51
C PRO A 234 -17.78 32.02 -6.53
N ASP A 235 -17.62 32.65 -7.69
CA ASP A 235 -16.73 32.22 -8.79
C ASP A 235 -15.30 31.87 -8.34
N ALA A 236 -14.77 32.57 -7.34
CA ALA A 236 -13.43 32.29 -6.81
C ALA A 236 -13.32 30.89 -6.20
N GLN A 237 -14.32 30.45 -5.44
CA GLN A 237 -14.36 29.10 -4.84
C GLN A 237 -14.55 28.04 -5.91
N LEU A 238 -15.45 28.30 -6.86
CA LEU A 238 -15.75 27.43 -8.00
C LEU A 238 -14.52 27.20 -8.90
N PHE A 239 -13.75 28.26 -9.17
CA PHE A 239 -12.47 28.18 -9.89
C PHE A 239 -11.43 27.34 -9.14
N GLU A 240 -11.38 27.43 -7.81
CA GLU A 240 -10.46 26.60 -7.01
C GLU A 240 -10.89 25.14 -6.93
N ILE A 241 -12.19 24.83 -6.88
CA ILE A 241 -12.73 23.47 -7.05
C ILE A 241 -12.29 22.91 -8.41
N ALA A 242 -12.58 23.60 -9.51
CA ALA A 242 -12.20 23.16 -10.86
C ALA A 242 -10.67 22.98 -11.04
N LYS A 243 -9.85 23.80 -10.36
CA LYS A 243 -8.38 23.71 -10.31
C LYS A 243 -7.89 22.47 -9.53
N VAL A 244 -8.65 22.00 -8.53
CA VAL A 244 -8.39 20.77 -7.76
C VAL A 244 -8.91 19.53 -8.48
N CYS A 245 -10.09 19.55 -9.11
CA CYS A 245 -10.57 18.45 -9.95
C CYS A 245 -9.56 18.18 -11.08
N LYS A 246 -8.99 19.22 -11.70
CA LYS A 246 -7.87 19.13 -12.65
C LYS A 246 -6.50 18.75 -12.01
N ARG A 247 -6.46 18.20 -10.80
CA ARG A 247 -5.28 17.56 -10.18
C ARG A 247 -5.53 16.10 -9.82
N ILE A 248 -6.77 15.78 -9.46
CA ILE A 248 -7.23 14.41 -9.24
C ILE A 248 -6.90 13.56 -10.48
N PRO A 249 -6.51 12.29 -10.32
CA PRO A 249 -6.21 11.41 -11.43
C PRO A 249 -7.35 11.32 -12.45
N ASP A 250 -6.95 11.24 -13.71
CA ASP A 250 -7.76 10.79 -14.83
C ASP A 250 -6.79 9.93 -15.66
N ILE A 251 -6.99 8.61 -15.62
CA ILE A 251 -6.01 7.61 -16.07
C ILE A 251 -6.63 6.49 -16.90
N ASP A 252 -5.95 6.15 -18.00
CA ASP A 252 -6.27 5.04 -18.89
C ASP A 252 -5.28 3.88 -18.71
N LEU A 253 -5.73 2.66 -18.99
CA LEU A 253 -4.92 1.45 -18.87
C LEU A 253 -4.86 0.66 -20.19
N ALA A 254 -3.66 0.50 -20.74
CA ALA A 254 -3.41 -0.47 -21.81
C ALA A 254 -2.64 -1.67 -21.25
N LEU A 255 -3.17 -2.89 -21.45
CA LEU A 255 -2.58 -4.14 -20.96
C LEU A 255 -2.12 -5.02 -22.13
N HIS A 256 -0.82 -5.34 -22.15
CA HIS A 256 -0.24 -6.30 -23.11
C HIS A 256 0.37 -7.50 -22.38
N ILE A 257 -0.14 -8.70 -22.68
CA ILE A 257 0.33 -9.97 -22.13
C ILE A 257 1.41 -10.54 -23.07
N GLN A 258 2.66 -10.67 -22.60
CA GLN A 258 3.73 -11.25 -23.40
C GLN A 258 3.46 -12.74 -23.67
N ASN A 259 3.70 -13.19 -24.92
CA ASN A 259 3.50 -14.59 -25.36
C ASN A 259 2.09 -15.16 -25.06
N SER A 260 1.06 -14.31 -25.02
CA SER A 260 -0.32 -14.67 -24.61
C SER A 260 -0.89 -15.93 -25.29
N ALA A 261 -0.55 -16.15 -26.56
CA ALA A 261 -0.99 -17.30 -27.34
C ALA A 261 -0.29 -18.63 -27.00
N ASN A 262 0.75 -18.63 -26.17
CA ASN A 262 1.55 -19.83 -25.86
C ASN A 262 2.17 -19.85 -24.46
N ILE A 263 1.39 -19.46 -23.45
CA ILE A 263 1.72 -19.63 -22.03
C ILE A 263 1.42 -21.07 -21.60
N ARG A 264 2.39 -21.74 -20.96
CA ARG A 264 2.24 -23.07 -20.35
C ARG A 264 1.92 -22.97 -18.87
N ALA A 265 1.44 -24.08 -18.31
CA ALA A 265 1.39 -24.30 -16.86
C ALA A 265 2.77 -24.03 -16.23
N GLU A 266 2.79 -23.36 -15.07
CA GLU A 266 4.00 -22.99 -14.29
C GLU A 266 5.00 -22.05 -14.98
N GLU A 267 4.71 -21.58 -16.20
CA GLU A 267 5.50 -20.56 -16.92
C GLU A 267 5.24 -19.14 -16.35
N VAL A 268 6.25 -18.26 -16.38
CA VAL A 268 6.11 -16.88 -15.93
C VAL A 268 5.31 -16.05 -16.95
N ILE A 269 4.17 -15.50 -16.50
CA ILE A 269 3.34 -14.56 -17.25
C ILE A 269 3.88 -13.14 -17.05
N SER A 270 4.50 -12.57 -18.09
CA SER A 270 4.95 -11.18 -18.11
C SER A 270 3.87 -10.23 -18.66
N LEU A 271 3.28 -9.42 -17.78
CA LEU A 271 2.40 -8.32 -18.14
C LEU A 271 3.21 -7.04 -18.40
N HIS A 272 2.84 -6.32 -19.45
CA HIS A 272 3.27 -4.96 -19.71
C HIS A 272 2.03 -4.06 -19.64
N ILE A 273 1.92 -3.30 -18.54
CA ILE A 273 0.88 -2.31 -18.33
C ILE A 273 1.43 -0.95 -18.73
N ILE A 274 0.68 -0.18 -19.52
CA ILE A 274 0.90 1.24 -19.72
C ILE A 274 -0.23 1.95 -18.96
N ILE A 275 0.15 2.81 -18.02
CA ILE A 275 -0.78 3.74 -17.37
C ILE A 275 -0.59 5.07 -18.11
N GLU A 276 -1.61 5.51 -18.84
CA GLU A 276 -1.63 6.85 -19.42
C GLU A 276 -2.44 7.78 -18.52
N ARG A 277 -2.08 9.06 -18.46
CA ARG A 277 -2.74 10.08 -17.64
C ARG A 277 -3.15 11.26 -18.50
N ASN A 278 -4.39 11.68 -18.37
CA ASN A 278 -4.87 12.90 -18.99
C ASN A 278 -4.26 14.11 -18.26
N LEU A 279 -3.53 14.95 -19.00
CA LEU A 279 -2.85 16.15 -18.48
C LEU A 279 -3.31 17.39 -19.24
N VAL A 280 -4.59 17.72 -19.09
CA VAL A 280 -5.24 18.87 -19.75
C VAL A 280 -4.48 20.16 -19.43
N GLY A 281 -3.72 20.66 -20.42
CA GLY A 281 -2.94 21.90 -20.31
C GLY A 281 -1.70 21.81 -19.40
N ARG A 282 -1.17 20.62 -19.10
CA ARG A 282 0.04 20.45 -18.26
C ARG A 282 0.99 19.39 -18.81
N THR A 283 2.26 19.46 -18.41
CA THR A 283 3.31 18.50 -18.80
C THR A 283 3.64 17.49 -17.71
N GLU A 284 3.48 17.87 -16.44
CA GLU A 284 3.83 17.06 -15.26
C GLU A 284 2.76 17.17 -14.17
N VAL A 285 2.72 16.16 -13.31
CA VAL A 285 1.82 16.08 -12.15
C VAL A 285 2.41 16.87 -10.98
N GLY A 286 1.63 17.77 -10.40
CA GLY A 286 2.00 18.48 -9.17
C GLY A 286 1.73 17.66 -7.90
N PRO A 287 2.14 18.13 -6.71
CA PRO A 287 1.87 17.43 -5.46
C PRO A 287 0.37 17.28 -5.21
N VAL A 288 0.03 16.20 -4.51
CA VAL A 288 -1.34 15.81 -4.15
C VAL A 288 -2.05 16.97 -3.46
N TYR A 289 -3.29 17.24 -3.88
CA TYR A 289 -4.19 18.09 -3.10
C TYR A 289 -4.71 17.29 -1.90
N ALA A 290 -4.16 17.58 -0.73
CA ALA A 290 -4.51 16.96 0.55
C ALA A 290 -4.30 18.00 1.68
N PRO A 291 -5.23 18.96 1.87
CA PRO A 291 -5.03 20.10 2.78
C PRO A 291 -4.93 19.71 4.26
N LYS A 292 -5.39 18.51 4.63
CA LYS A 292 -5.25 17.94 5.98
C LYS A 292 -3.90 17.22 6.18
N TYR A 293 -3.16 16.90 5.11
CA TYR A 293 -1.90 16.18 5.22
C TYR A 293 -0.73 17.12 5.61
N PRO A 294 0.19 16.76 6.52
CA PRO A 294 1.07 17.73 7.17
C PRO A 294 2.27 18.24 6.35
N LYS A 295 2.50 17.70 5.15
CA LYS A 295 3.63 18.00 4.26
C LYS A 295 3.17 17.96 2.80
N LEU A 296 4.05 18.31 1.85
CA LEU A 296 3.83 17.95 0.45
C LEU A 296 3.92 16.42 0.29
N LYS A 297 2.98 15.83 -0.45
CA LYS A 297 2.96 14.41 -0.80
C LYS A 297 2.96 14.26 -2.31
N GLU A 298 3.82 13.36 -2.79
CA GLU A 298 3.82 12.88 -4.17
C GLU A 298 2.84 11.72 -4.33
N GLU A 299 2.13 11.67 -5.44
CA GLU A 299 1.13 10.66 -5.74
C GLU A 299 1.77 9.31 -6.09
N GLY A 300 1.37 8.24 -5.41
CA GLY A 300 1.82 6.87 -5.66
C GLY A 300 0.66 5.94 -6.02
N TRP A 301 0.99 4.86 -6.74
CA TRP A 301 0.03 3.87 -7.21
C TRP A 301 0.54 2.46 -6.92
N TRP A 302 -0.34 1.56 -6.50
CA TRP A 302 -0.09 0.12 -6.53
C TRP A 302 -0.74 -0.50 -7.76
N VAL A 303 0.08 -1.16 -8.58
CA VAL A 303 -0.37 -2.02 -9.67
C VAL A 303 -0.33 -3.46 -9.16
N MET A 304 -1.47 -4.14 -9.19
CA MET A 304 -1.64 -5.49 -8.61
C MET A 304 -2.31 -6.45 -9.60
N VAL A 305 -1.98 -7.73 -9.51
CA VAL A 305 -2.65 -8.82 -10.24
C VAL A 305 -3.16 -9.85 -9.24
N SER A 306 -4.45 -10.19 -9.28
CA SER A 306 -5.01 -11.31 -8.53
C SER A 306 -5.57 -12.39 -9.45
N ASP A 307 -5.63 -13.63 -8.96
CA ASP A 307 -6.57 -14.62 -9.49
C ASP A 307 -8.00 -14.19 -9.16
N ALA A 308 -8.91 -14.27 -10.14
CA ALA A 308 -10.29 -13.77 -10.00
C ALA A 308 -11.24 -14.77 -9.32
N LYS A 309 -10.81 -16.01 -9.07
CA LYS A 309 -11.59 -17.08 -8.45
C LYS A 309 -11.17 -17.31 -6.99
N THR A 310 -9.87 -17.29 -6.68
CA THR A 310 -9.37 -17.47 -5.31
C THR A 310 -9.25 -16.17 -4.52
N ASN A 311 -9.28 -15.01 -5.20
CA ASN A 311 -8.90 -13.71 -4.65
C ASN A 311 -7.47 -13.68 -4.06
N GLN A 312 -6.59 -14.57 -4.52
CA GLN A 312 -5.17 -14.54 -4.16
C GLN A 312 -4.45 -13.46 -4.98
N LEU A 313 -3.72 -12.59 -4.30
CA LEU A 313 -2.81 -11.62 -4.90
C LEU A 313 -1.54 -12.33 -5.38
N LEU A 314 -1.16 -12.13 -6.65
CA LEU A 314 -0.12 -12.89 -7.36
C LEU A 314 1.12 -12.06 -7.68
N ALA A 315 0.93 -10.77 -8.00
CA ALA A 315 2.01 -9.81 -8.20
C ALA A 315 1.57 -8.41 -7.79
N MET A 316 2.52 -7.60 -7.31
CA MET A 316 2.32 -6.21 -6.93
C MET A 316 3.58 -5.39 -7.22
N LYS A 317 3.39 -4.13 -7.65
CA LYS A 317 4.46 -3.13 -7.73
C LYS A 317 3.90 -1.73 -7.46
N ARG A 318 4.64 -0.95 -6.65
CA ARG A 318 4.34 0.47 -6.43
C ARG A 318 5.09 1.35 -7.43
N VAL A 319 4.42 2.33 -8.02
CA VAL A 319 4.94 3.26 -9.06
C VAL A 319 4.43 4.69 -8.82
N CYS A 320 5.00 5.68 -9.51
CA CYS A 320 4.57 7.08 -9.42
C CYS A 320 4.35 7.68 -10.82
N VAL A 321 3.09 7.92 -11.21
CA VAL A 321 2.72 8.37 -12.57
C VAL A 321 2.86 9.89 -12.70
N LYS A 322 4.11 10.37 -12.76
CA LYS A 322 4.44 11.82 -12.75
C LYS A 322 4.26 12.54 -14.09
N ARG A 323 4.11 11.79 -15.18
CA ARG A 323 4.06 12.26 -16.58
C ARG A 323 2.88 11.64 -17.31
N LYS A 324 2.67 12.01 -18.58
CA LYS A 324 1.56 11.50 -19.41
C LYS A 324 1.49 9.96 -19.51
N SER A 325 2.60 9.24 -19.41
CA SER A 325 2.59 7.77 -19.50
C SER A 325 3.67 7.15 -18.61
N GLU A 326 3.33 6.08 -17.88
CA GLU A 326 4.26 5.25 -17.11
C GLU A 326 4.15 3.78 -17.55
N LYS A 327 5.27 3.06 -17.62
CA LYS A 327 5.33 1.67 -18.13
C LYS A 327 5.73 0.69 -17.04
N VAL A 328 4.79 -0.21 -16.69
CA VAL A 328 4.93 -1.13 -15.57
C VAL A 328 4.99 -2.57 -16.07
N LYS A 329 6.12 -3.25 -15.85
CA LYS A 329 6.19 -4.71 -15.98
C LYS A 329 5.80 -5.36 -14.65
N LEU A 330 4.95 -6.38 -14.72
CA LEU A 330 4.62 -7.30 -13.62
C LEU A 330 4.80 -8.74 -14.11
N ASP A 331 5.37 -9.58 -13.26
CA ASP A 331 5.67 -10.99 -13.53
C ASP A 331 5.04 -11.86 -12.44
N PHE A 332 4.36 -12.95 -12.83
CA PHE A 332 3.80 -13.94 -11.90
C PHE A 332 3.72 -15.32 -12.56
N ALA A 333 3.68 -16.40 -11.76
CA ALA A 333 3.60 -17.76 -12.29
C ALA A 333 2.19 -18.11 -12.80
N ALA A 334 2.10 -18.77 -13.96
CA ALA A 334 0.89 -19.46 -14.39
C ALA A 334 0.59 -20.65 -13.46
N PRO A 335 -0.69 -20.95 -13.15
CA PRO A 335 -1.03 -22.11 -12.34
C PRO A 335 -0.70 -23.43 -13.07
N GLY A 336 -0.37 -24.49 -12.32
CA GLY A 336 -0.17 -25.84 -12.84
C GLY A 336 -1.39 -26.43 -13.56
N GLN A 337 -2.58 -25.89 -13.32
CA GLN A 337 -3.82 -26.28 -14.00
C GLN A 337 -3.94 -25.61 -15.37
N THR A 338 -4.19 -26.41 -16.41
CA THR A 338 -4.45 -25.92 -17.77
C THR A 338 -5.84 -25.29 -17.94
N GLY A 339 -6.11 -24.77 -19.15
CA GLY A 339 -7.37 -24.15 -19.55
C GLY A 339 -7.43 -22.65 -19.27
N ARG A 340 -8.55 -22.03 -19.64
CA ARG A 340 -8.77 -20.59 -19.46
C ARG A 340 -8.75 -20.20 -17.98
N LYS A 341 -7.85 -19.30 -17.62
CA LYS A 341 -7.78 -18.63 -16.31
C LYS A 341 -8.21 -17.18 -16.47
N THR A 342 -8.75 -16.60 -15.40
CA THR A 342 -9.19 -15.20 -15.38
C THR A 342 -8.57 -14.52 -14.16
N TYR A 343 -8.01 -13.35 -14.41
CA TYR A 343 -7.28 -12.53 -13.47
C TYR A 343 -7.91 -11.14 -13.41
N ALA A 344 -7.64 -10.41 -12.33
CA ALA A 344 -7.97 -9.00 -12.22
C ALA A 344 -6.69 -8.18 -12.03
N LEU A 345 -6.47 -7.23 -12.94
CA LEU A 345 -5.52 -6.14 -12.78
C LEU A 345 -6.22 -5.05 -11.93
N TYR A 346 -5.53 -4.54 -10.92
CA TYR A 346 -5.96 -3.40 -10.11
C TYR A 346 -4.89 -2.30 -10.20
N VAL A 347 -5.33 -1.05 -10.26
CA VAL A 347 -4.45 0.14 -10.20
C VAL A 347 -5.05 1.08 -9.16
N ILE A 348 -4.45 1.12 -7.98
CA ILE A 348 -5.02 1.75 -6.77
C ILE A 348 -4.15 2.94 -6.34
N CYS A 349 -4.78 4.08 -6.09
CA CYS A 349 -4.12 5.31 -5.68
C CYS A 349 -3.79 5.28 -4.18
N ASP A 350 -2.62 5.76 -3.78
CA ASP A 350 -2.23 5.88 -2.37
C ASP A 350 -2.69 7.18 -1.69
N SER A 351 -3.37 8.04 -2.45
CA SER A 351 -3.54 9.47 -2.17
C SER A 351 -4.96 10.00 -2.30
N TYR A 352 -5.71 9.55 -3.32
CA TYR A 352 -7.05 10.06 -3.64
C TYR A 352 -8.08 8.94 -3.54
N ILE A 353 -9.30 9.27 -3.11
CA ILE A 353 -10.41 8.33 -2.98
C ILE A 353 -11.19 8.30 -4.31
N GLY A 354 -11.65 7.12 -4.71
CA GLY A 354 -12.48 6.93 -5.91
C GLY A 354 -11.71 6.85 -7.23
N CYS A 355 -10.37 6.86 -7.20
CA CYS A 355 -9.51 6.87 -8.40
C CYS A 355 -8.99 5.46 -8.76
N ASP A 356 -9.59 4.41 -8.21
CA ASP A 356 -9.07 3.05 -8.25
C ASP A 356 -9.68 2.24 -9.40
N LEU A 357 -8.83 1.77 -10.31
CA LEU A 357 -9.25 1.02 -11.50
C LEU A 357 -9.14 -0.49 -11.31
N LYS A 358 -10.05 -1.22 -11.97
CA LYS A 358 -10.05 -2.70 -12.04
C LYS A 358 -10.37 -3.19 -13.45
N HIS A 359 -9.48 -4.00 -14.02
CA HIS A 359 -9.63 -4.58 -15.36
C HIS A 359 -9.46 -6.11 -15.32
N TYR A 360 -10.47 -6.85 -15.78
CA TYR A 360 -10.40 -8.31 -15.89
C TYR A 360 -9.73 -8.75 -17.20
N PHE A 361 -8.88 -9.76 -17.14
CA PHE A 361 -8.27 -10.38 -18.33
C PHE A 361 -8.24 -11.91 -18.21
N SER A 362 -8.11 -12.60 -19.34
CA SER A 362 -7.97 -14.07 -19.37
C SER A 362 -6.67 -14.49 -20.05
N VAL A 363 -6.17 -15.67 -19.66
CA VAL A 363 -5.05 -16.37 -20.29
C VAL A 363 -5.42 -17.84 -20.46
N ASP A 364 -5.17 -18.43 -21.64
CA ASP A 364 -5.40 -19.84 -21.90
C ASP A 364 -4.12 -20.64 -21.63
N VAL A 365 -4.04 -21.24 -20.44
CA VAL A 365 -2.86 -21.96 -19.95
C VAL A 365 -2.79 -23.35 -20.60
N LYS A 366 -1.70 -23.63 -21.32
CA LYS A 366 -1.49 -24.90 -22.05
C LYS A 366 -0.74 -25.95 -21.21
N SER A 367 -0.89 -27.22 -21.58
CA SER A 367 -0.07 -28.29 -21.02
C SER A 367 1.40 -28.17 -21.46
N THR A 368 2.30 -28.65 -20.62
CA THR A 368 3.76 -28.61 -20.86
C THR A 368 4.23 -29.53 -22.00
N GLY A 369 3.44 -30.54 -22.37
CA GLY A 369 3.84 -31.60 -23.31
C GLY A 369 3.76 -31.29 -24.81
N ALA A 370 3.17 -30.17 -25.23
CA ALA A 370 3.01 -29.87 -26.66
C ALA A 370 4.27 -29.19 -27.27
N ARG A 371 5.26 -30.01 -27.68
CA ARG A 371 6.11 -29.69 -28.84
C ARG A 371 5.42 -30.20 -30.10
N LYS A 372 5.51 -29.43 -31.20
CA LYS A 372 5.10 -29.91 -32.52
C LYS A 372 6.29 -30.59 -33.18
N ASP A 373 6.45 -31.88 -32.89
CA ASP A 373 7.46 -32.72 -33.55
C ASP A 373 6.81 -33.59 -34.68
N ASP A 374 5.52 -33.37 -34.98
CA ASP A 374 4.68 -34.09 -35.95
C ASP A 374 4.65 -33.47 -37.38
N ASP A 375 5.81 -33.15 -37.97
CA ASP A 375 5.91 -32.71 -39.39
C ASP A 375 7.05 -33.41 -40.17
N TYR A 376 7.68 -34.44 -39.59
CA TYR A 376 8.73 -35.25 -40.24
C TYR A 376 8.40 -36.75 -40.24
N MET A 377 7.34 -37.16 -40.96
CA MET A 377 7.19 -38.52 -41.53
C MET A 377 6.03 -38.57 -42.56
N LYS A 378 6.20 -37.90 -43.71
CA LYS A 378 5.38 -38.12 -44.93
C LYS A 378 6.21 -37.88 -46.20
N GLU A 379 7.05 -38.86 -46.52
CA GLU A 379 7.46 -39.21 -47.88
C GLU A 379 6.89 -40.60 -48.22
#